data_AF-A0A8J5NHK1-F1
#
_entry.id   AF-A0A8J5NHK1-F1
#
_cell.length_a   1.000
_cell.length_b   1.000
_cell.length_c   1.000
_cell.angle_alpha   90.00
_cell.angle_beta   90.00
_cell.angle_gamma   90.00
#
_symmetry.space_group_name_H-M   'P 1'
#
loop_
_entity.id
_entity.type
_entity.pdbx_description
1 polymer ?
#
loop_
_entity_poly.entity_id
_entity_poly.type
_entity_poly.pdbx_seq_one_letter_code
_entity_poly.pdbx_strand_id
1 'polypeptide(L)'
;MYSLTKEIVDAARTYPFQNPDLRLLALDPQLRNDMQSIGSKPASHKNITDRAYLASKRRCHYGLTDSKQRSFGVRKEYSVSWVLFQSVLAVLRSLTPEARSTQLPGPPPYLWAIRTPIFVDFVWHNINKFTTGFELVRAQCSRGLTTWEQTEMMNMFLRCLRVAVGGHDYSREGVLWWSRRELPQPVGLPRVYYGLGFGQTLEQYGYCWIEPRINWTLLRFLPDITDSVLFGNGTLHQRYMKYGGHARHFFGLSRCADLGLEWLPARCMIPLIASP
;
A
#
# COMPACT_ATOMS: atom_id res chain seq x y z
N MET A 1 13.81 0.29 -11.04
CA MET A 1 13.92 1.59 -10.34
C MET A 1 13.93 1.44 -8.80
N TYR A 2 14.59 0.40 -8.29
CA TYR A 2 14.22 -0.21 -7.00
C TYR A 2 15.15 0.17 -5.83
N SER A 3 16.28 0.79 -6.13
CA SER A 3 17.30 1.16 -5.14
C SER A 3 17.24 2.63 -4.71
N LEU A 4 16.72 3.53 -5.57
CA LEU A 4 16.86 4.97 -5.37
C LEU A 4 15.93 5.57 -4.30
N THR A 5 14.68 5.10 -4.20
CA THR A 5 13.77 5.58 -3.14
C THR A 5 14.22 5.19 -1.74
N LYS A 6 14.89 4.04 -1.60
CA LYS A 6 15.32 3.53 -0.30
C LYS A 6 16.28 4.49 0.37
N GLU A 7 17.28 4.98 -0.35
CA GLU A 7 18.34 5.83 0.21
C GLU A 7 17.81 7.18 0.70
N ILE A 8 16.81 7.76 0.04
CA ILE A 8 16.28 9.09 0.38
C ILE A 8 15.63 9.12 1.77
N VAL A 9 14.92 8.05 2.12
CA VAL A 9 14.15 7.97 3.36
C VAL A 9 14.74 6.97 4.36
N ASP A 10 15.88 6.33 4.08
CA ASP A 10 16.53 5.39 4.99
C ASP A 10 17.19 6.10 6.18
N ALA A 11 17.23 5.38 7.30
CA ALA A 11 17.91 5.73 8.53
C ALA A 11 18.17 4.40 9.23
N ALA A 12 19.41 3.95 9.14
CA ALA A 12 19.87 2.70 9.74
C ALA A 12 18.98 1.48 9.40
N ARG A 13 18.61 1.31 8.12
CA ARG A 13 17.76 0.22 7.60
C ARG A 13 16.31 0.21 8.11
N THR A 14 15.88 1.28 8.78
CA THR A 14 14.51 1.40 9.27
C THR A 14 13.72 2.27 8.32
N TYR A 15 12.83 1.69 7.51
CA TYR A 15 12.06 2.45 6.53
C TYR A 15 10.73 2.97 7.13
N PRO A 16 10.22 4.12 6.64
CA PRO A 16 8.91 4.61 7.04
C PRO A 16 7.81 3.55 6.75
N PHE A 17 6.75 3.56 7.57
CA PHE A 17 5.60 2.65 7.45
C PHE A 17 5.89 1.14 7.59
N GLN A 18 7.09 0.73 8.03
CA GLN A 18 7.40 -0.70 8.25
C GLN A 18 6.99 -1.22 9.63
N ASN A 19 6.57 -0.37 10.56
CA ASN A 19 6.10 -0.82 11.86
C ASN A 19 4.84 -1.71 11.70
N PRO A 20 4.88 -3.00 12.09
CA PRO A 20 3.75 -3.92 11.93
C PRO A 20 2.51 -3.48 12.72
N ASP A 21 2.69 -2.73 13.81
CA ASP A 21 1.61 -2.23 14.66
C ASP A 21 0.79 -1.13 13.99
N LEU A 22 1.25 -0.56 12.87
CA LEU A 22 0.46 0.41 12.11
C LEU A 22 -0.84 -0.19 11.59
N ARG A 23 -0.90 -1.51 11.36
CA ARG A 23 -2.14 -2.21 11.01
C ARG A 23 -3.22 -2.10 12.08
N LEU A 24 -2.84 -1.89 13.35
CA LEU A 24 -3.79 -1.67 14.43
C LEU A 24 -4.50 -0.32 14.32
N LEU A 25 -4.02 0.60 13.47
CA LEU A 25 -4.73 1.85 13.16
C LEU A 25 -5.94 1.64 12.25
N ALA A 26 -6.02 0.49 11.58
CA ALA A 26 -7.17 0.12 10.77
C ALA A 26 -8.33 -0.47 11.60
N LEU A 27 -8.08 -0.87 12.85
CA LEU A 27 -9.11 -1.45 13.73
C LEU A 27 -9.95 -0.35 14.39
N ASP A 28 -11.18 -0.70 14.73
CA ASP A 28 -12.09 0.17 15.47
C ASP A 28 -11.48 0.63 16.82
N PRO A 29 -11.65 1.91 17.22
CA PRO A 29 -11.15 2.40 18.49
C PRO A 29 -11.65 1.65 19.72
N GLN A 30 -12.89 1.15 19.72
CA GLN A 30 -13.45 0.36 20.84
C GLN A 30 -12.76 -1.00 20.93
N LEU A 31 -12.65 -1.72 19.80
CA LEU A 31 -11.90 -2.97 19.71
C LEU A 31 -10.44 -2.81 20.16
N ARG A 32 -9.84 -1.67 19.81
CA ARG A 32 -8.46 -1.33 20.18
C ARG A 32 -8.29 -1.07 21.67
N ASN A 33 -9.30 -0.49 22.33
CA ASN A 33 -9.30 -0.24 23.77
C ASN A 33 -9.53 -1.54 24.56
N ASP A 34 -10.44 -2.41 24.09
CA ASP A 34 -10.69 -3.72 24.70
C ASP A 34 -9.47 -4.65 24.61
N MET A 35 -8.71 -4.56 23.52
CA MET A 35 -7.43 -5.27 23.40
C MET A 35 -6.37 -4.77 24.40
N GLN A 36 -6.43 -3.49 24.80
CA GLN A 36 -5.51 -2.90 25.78
C GLN A 36 -5.93 -3.18 27.23
N SER A 37 -7.20 -3.47 27.51
CA SER A 37 -7.66 -3.88 28.84
C SER A 37 -7.36 -5.36 29.14
N ILE A 38 -7.33 -6.21 28.10
CA ILE A 38 -7.09 -7.67 28.24
C ILE A 38 -5.60 -8.02 28.22
N GLY A 39 -4.76 -7.28 27.49
CA GLY A 39 -3.31 -7.44 27.54
C GLY A 39 -2.72 -6.47 28.56
N SER A 40 -1.90 -6.92 29.51
CA SER A 40 -1.22 -6.10 30.54
C SER A 40 -0.19 -5.08 29.99
N LYS A 41 -0.44 -4.44 28.84
CA LYS A 41 0.37 -3.35 28.30
C LYS A 41 -0.44 -2.04 28.32
N PRO A 42 0.12 -0.97 28.88
CA PRO A 42 -0.63 0.24 29.23
C PRO A 42 -1.16 0.99 28.00
N ALA A 43 -2.16 1.86 28.24
CA ALA A 43 -2.84 2.77 27.31
C ALA A 43 -1.93 3.66 26.42
N SER A 44 -0.61 3.59 26.60
CA SER A 44 0.42 4.29 25.85
C SER A 44 0.52 3.84 24.36
N HIS A 45 0.12 2.60 24.03
CA HIS A 45 0.25 2.05 22.66
C HIS A 45 -0.55 2.82 21.59
N LYS A 46 -1.70 3.43 21.96
CA LYS A 46 -2.51 4.23 21.02
C LYS A 46 -1.74 5.46 20.53
N ASN A 47 -1.18 6.23 21.46
CA ASN A 47 -0.38 7.41 21.14
C ASN A 47 0.92 7.04 20.41
N ILE A 48 1.53 5.89 20.74
CA ILE A 48 2.76 5.44 20.10
C ILE A 48 2.55 5.11 18.62
N THR A 49 1.50 4.37 18.28
CA THR A 49 1.22 3.98 16.88
C THR A 49 0.80 5.16 16.01
N ASP A 50 -0.01 6.09 16.55
CA ASP A 50 -0.35 7.33 15.86
C ASP A 50 0.88 8.21 15.64
N ARG A 51 1.72 8.37 16.67
CA ARG A 51 3.00 9.08 16.55
C ARG A 51 3.93 8.41 15.54
N ALA A 52 3.98 7.08 15.49
CA ALA A 52 4.80 6.34 14.54
C ALA A 52 4.33 6.57 13.08
N TYR A 53 3.02 6.62 12.85
CA TYR A 53 2.44 6.97 11.55
C TYR A 53 2.81 8.41 11.15
N LEU A 54 2.59 9.38 12.03
CA LEU A 54 2.91 10.79 11.78
C LEU A 54 4.41 11.01 11.60
N ALA A 55 5.25 10.34 12.39
CA ALA A 55 6.71 10.36 12.23
C ALA A 55 7.13 9.79 10.87
N SER A 56 6.50 8.71 10.42
CA SER A 56 6.74 8.14 9.08
C SER A 56 6.41 9.14 7.97
N LYS A 57 5.27 9.85 8.07
CA LYS A 57 4.91 10.93 7.11
C LYS A 57 5.92 12.07 7.13
N ARG A 58 6.24 12.61 8.31
CA ARG A 58 7.21 13.71 8.47
C ARG A 58 8.57 13.34 7.90
N ARG A 59 9.02 12.12 8.16
CA ARG A 59 10.30 11.63 7.63
C ARG A 59 10.31 11.54 6.11
N CYS A 60 9.23 11.06 5.50
CA CYS A 60 9.11 11.08 4.04
C CYS A 60 9.15 12.53 3.52
N HIS A 61 8.43 13.45 4.17
CA HIS A 61 8.38 14.85 3.77
C HIS A 61 9.76 15.54 3.81
N TYR A 62 10.44 15.47 4.95
CA TYR A 62 11.75 16.10 5.10
C TYR A 62 12.79 15.42 4.21
N GLY A 63 12.84 14.08 4.19
CA GLY A 63 13.79 13.33 3.36
C GLY A 63 13.65 13.64 1.87
N LEU A 64 12.41 13.72 1.36
CA LEU A 64 12.14 14.07 -0.03
C LEU A 64 12.45 15.54 -0.32
N THR A 65 12.04 16.46 0.54
CA THR A 65 12.28 17.90 0.37
C THR A 65 13.77 18.23 0.34
N ASP A 66 14.54 17.70 1.29
CA ASP A 66 15.99 17.90 1.39
C ASP A 66 16.73 17.27 0.21
N SER A 67 16.14 16.26 -0.42
CA SER A 67 16.71 15.57 -1.57
C SER A 67 16.52 16.28 -2.90
N LYS A 68 15.63 17.29 -3.00
CA LYS A 68 15.37 18.00 -4.26
C LYS A 68 16.61 18.65 -4.87
N GLN A 69 17.56 19.08 -4.04
CA GLN A 69 18.80 19.72 -4.46
C GLN A 69 20.00 18.76 -4.52
N ARG A 70 19.76 17.44 -4.40
CA ARG A 70 20.81 16.41 -4.43
C ARG A 70 20.77 15.64 -5.75
N SER A 71 21.90 15.08 -6.15
CA SER A 71 21.97 14.09 -7.22
C SER A 71 22.12 12.69 -6.62
N PHE A 72 21.46 11.73 -7.22
CA PHE A 72 21.54 10.32 -6.81
C PHE A 72 22.08 9.49 -7.98
N GLY A 73 22.98 8.57 -7.66
CA GLY A 73 23.58 7.66 -8.62
C GLY A 73 23.23 6.22 -8.29
N VAL A 74 23.18 5.36 -9.30
CA VAL A 74 23.06 3.91 -9.07
C VAL A 74 24.46 3.38 -8.80
N ARG A 75 24.68 2.84 -7.60
CA ARG A 75 25.91 2.08 -7.29
C ARG A 75 25.75 0.64 -7.78
N LYS A 76 26.72 0.15 -8.56
CA LYS A 76 26.84 -1.27 -8.91
C LYS A 76 28.10 -1.82 -8.26
N GLU A 77 27.90 -2.74 -7.32
CA GLU A 77 29.00 -3.41 -6.62
C GLU A 77 29.23 -4.78 -7.25
N TYR A 78 30.50 -5.10 -7.51
CA TYR A 78 30.90 -6.43 -7.98
C TYR A 78 31.94 -6.97 -7.01
N SER A 79 31.73 -8.19 -6.53
CA SER A 79 32.77 -8.93 -5.80
C SER A 79 33.66 -9.62 -6.82
N VAL A 80 34.94 -9.30 -6.80
CA VAL A 80 35.96 -9.85 -7.70
C VAL A 80 37.02 -10.54 -6.83
N SER A 81 37.52 -11.70 -7.25
CA SER A 81 38.61 -12.35 -6.52
C SER A 81 39.87 -11.49 -6.58
N TRP A 82 40.66 -11.50 -5.50
CA TRP A 82 41.88 -10.70 -5.43
C TRP A 82 42.86 -11.01 -6.58
N VAL A 83 42.98 -12.30 -6.94
CA VAL A 83 43.82 -12.75 -8.05
C VAL A 83 43.34 -12.17 -9.38
N LEU A 84 42.02 -12.25 -9.66
CA LEU A 84 41.47 -11.69 -10.90
C LEU A 84 41.66 -10.17 -10.95
N PHE A 85 41.48 -9.48 -9.82
CA PHE A 85 41.71 -8.04 -9.73
C PHE A 85 43.17 -7.68 -10.05
N GLN A 86 44.13 -8.43 -9.48
CA GLN A 86 45.56 -8.23 -9.76
C GLN A 86 45.91 -8.51 -11.24
N SER A 87 45.37 -9.57 -11.84
CA SER A 87 45.59 -9.89 -13.25
C SER A 87 45.04 -8.80 -14.17
N VAL A 88 43.83 -8.31 -13.90
CA VAL A 88 43.23 -7.20 -14.67
C VAL A 88 44.06 -5.93 -14.54
N LEU A 89 44.54 -5.61 -13.32
CA LEU A 89 45.42 -4.46 -13.09
C LEU A 89 46.74 -4.56 -13.86
N ALA A 90 47.35 -5.75 -13.92
CA ALA A 90 48.59 -5.97 -14.67
C ALA A 90 48.38 -5.71 -16.17
N VAL A 91 47.30 -6.25 -16.74
CA VAL A 91 46.93 -6.02 -18.14
C VAL A 91 46.66 -4.53 -18.40
N LEU A 92 45.86 -3.87 -17.55
CA LEU A 92 45.57 -2.44 -17.69
C LEU A 92 46.82 -1.56 -17.65
N ARG A 93 47.82 -1.92 -16.84
CA ARG A 93 49.11 -1.21 -16.77
C ARG A 93 49.97 -1.40 -18.02
N SER A 94 49.85 -2.54 -18.70
CA SER A 94 50.57 -2.81 -19.96
C SER A 94 49.95 -2.13 -21.19
N LEU A 95 48.71 -1.64 -21.10
CA LEU A 95 48.02 -0.96 -22.20
C LEU A 95 48.50 0.48 -22.38
N THR A 96 48.55 0.94 -23.63
CA THR A 96 48.85 2.34 -23.96
C THR A 96 47.73 3.26 -23.43
N PRO A 97 48.00 4.55 -23.16
CA PRO A 97 47.01 5.49 -22.63
C PRO A 97 45.74 5.58 -23.49
N GLU A 98 45.86 5.44 -24.80
CA GLU A 98 44.74 5.50 -25.75
C GLU A 98 43.86 4.25 -25.62
N ALA A 99 44.47 3.07 -25.43
CA ALA A 99 43.76 1.80 -25.22
C ALA A 99 43.14 1.70 -23.82
N ARG A 100 43.63 2.48 -22.85
CA ARG A 100 43.02 2.61 -21.50
C ARG A 100 41.76 3.47 -21.49
N SER A 101 41.60 4.36 -22.47
CA SER A 101 40.40 5.18 -22.61
C SER A 101 39.29 4.33 -23.23
N THR A 102 38.54 3.60 -22.39
CA THR A 102 37.24 3.09 -22.81
C THR A 102 36.33 4.28 -23.04
N GLN A 103 36.16 4.70 -24.30
CA GLN A 103 34.96 5.43 -24.69
C GLN A 103 33.80 4.50 -24.38
N LEU A 104 33.20 4.69 -23.21
CA LEU A 104 31.99 3.97 -22.87
C LEU A 104 30.98 4.35 -23.95
N PRO A 105 30.37 3.37 -24.65
CA PRO A 105 29.17 3.66 -25.41
C PRO A 105 28.21 4.37 -24.45
N GLY A 106 27.40 5.30 -24.97
CA GLY A 106 26.48 6.10 -24.19
C GLY A 106 25.65 5.26 -23.20
N PRO A 107 24.91 5.92 -22.27
CA PRO A 107 24.24 5.24 -21.18
C PRO A 107 23.49 3.98 -21.66
N PRO A 108 23.64 2.83 -20.97
CA PRO A 108 22.98 1.59 -21.38
C PRO A 108 21.47 1.82 -21.56
N PRO A 109 20.79 1.10 -22.47
CA PRO A 109 19.38 1.35 -22.80
C PRO A 109 18.42 1.18 -21.60
N TYR A 110 18.85 0.47 -20.56
CA TYR A 110 18.10 0.28 -19.32
C TYR A 110 18.37 1.36 -18.25
N LEU A 111 19.25 2.31 -18.52
CA LEU A 111 19.69 3.35 -17.58
C LEU A 111 19.24 4.71 -18.07
N TRP A 112 18.46 5.39 -17.25
CA TRP A 112 17.78 6.63 -17.59
C TRP A 112 18.07 7.65 -16.50
N ALA A 113 18.50 8.85 -16.92
CA ALA A 113 18.75 9.97 -16.03
C ALA A 113 17.47 10.80 -15.92
N ILE A 114 16.95 10.91 -14.70
CA ILE A 114 15.79 11.76 -14.39
C ILE A 114 16.28 12.89 -13.52
N ARG A 115 15.73 14.09 -13.74
CA ARG A 115 15.96 15.20 -12.82
C ARG A 115 15.42 14.84 -11.43
N THR A 116 16.26 14.96 -10.41
CA THR A 116 15.88 14.63 -9.02
C THR A 116 14.54 15.24 -8.59
N PRO A 117 14.24 16.53 -8.86
CA PRO A 117 12.96 17.11 -8.45
C PRO A 117 11.75 16.37 -9.01
N ILE A 118 11.79 15.97 -10.28
CA ILE A 118 10.69 15.25 -10.95
C ILE A 118 10.46 13.89 -10.29
N PHE A 119 11.55 13.15 -10.02
CA PHE A 119 11.45 11.86 -9.35
C PHE A 119 10.95 11.99 -7.91
N VAL A 120 11.48 12.96 -7.16
CA VAL A 120 11.08 13.23 -5.78
C VAL A 120 9.59 13.60 -5.71
N ASP A 121 9.11 14.46 -6.60
CA ASP A 121 7.70 14.85 -6.65
C ASP A 121 6.81 13.66 -7.03
N PHE A 122 7.25 12.83 -7.99
CA PHE A 122 6.55 11.57 -8.30
C PHE A 122 6.40 10.66 -7.07
N VAL A 123 7.50 10.44 -6.33
CA VAL A 123 7.48 9.62 -5.11
C VAL A 123 6.57 10.24 -4.05
N TRP A 124 6.66 11.57 -3.86
CA TRP A 124 5.81 12.31 -2.93
C TRP A 124 4.32 12.14 -3.25
N HIS A 125 3.93 12.30 -4.51
CA HIS A 125 2.54 12.10 -4.96
C HIS A 125 2.09 10.65 -4.80
N ASN A 126 2.97 9.68 -5.04
CA ASN A 126 2.65 8.27 -4.85
C ASN A 126 2.39 7.94 -3.36
N ILE A 127 3.19 8.49 -2.45
CA ILE A 127 2.99 8.37 -1.00
C ILE A 127 1.67 9.04 -0.59
N ASN A 128 1.45 10.28 -1.05
CA ASN A 128 0.27 11.06 -0.71
C ASN A 128 -1.02 10.39 -1.16
N LYS A 129 -1.04 9.77 -2.36
CA LYS A 129 -2.19 8.98 -2.84
C LYS A 129 -2.66 7.99 -1.78
N PHE A 130 -1.74 7.24 -1.17
CA PHE A 130 -2.10 6.22 -0.19
C PHE A 130 -2.32 6.78 1.22
N THR A 131 -1.56 7.79 1.67
CA THR A 131 -1.80 8.42 2.97
C THR A 131 -3.14 9.16 3.00
N THR A 132 -3.48 9.86 1.92
CA THR A 132 -4.76 10.57 1.80
C THR A 132 -5.92 9.58 1.79
N GLY A 133 -5.81 8.48 1.04
CA GLY A 133 -6.83 7.42 1.05
C GLY A 133 -7.03 6.83 2.44
N PHE A 134 -5.95 6.51 3.16
CA PHE A 134 -6.01 6.02 4.54
C PHE A 134 -6.66 7.03 5.48
N GLU A 135 -6.23 8.29 5.44
CA GLU A 135 -6.73 9.36 6.31
C GLU A 135 -8.19 9.68 6.04
N LEU A 136 -8.63 9.63 4.78
CA LEU A 136 -10.02 9.82 4.39
C LEU A 136 -10.93 8.75 4.99
N VAL A 137 -10.57 7.47 4.83
CA VAL A 137 -11.34 6.35 5.41
C VAL A 137 -11.38 6.49 6.92
N ARG A 138 -10.22 6.74 7.55
CA ARG A 138 -10.11 6.90 8.99
C ARG A 138 -10.93 8.08 9.53
N ALA A 139 -10.95 9.20 8.81
CA ALA A 139 -11.72 10.38 9.19
C ALA A 139 -13.23 10.11 9.15
N GLN A 140 -13.71 9.36 8.15
CA GLN A 140 -15.12 8.94 8.11
C GLN A 140 -15.47 7.97 9.24
N CYS A 141 -14.57 7.02 9.56
CA CYS A 141 -14.76 6.08 10.66
C CYS A 141 -14.85 6.78 12.02
N SER A 142 -14.16 7.92 12.22
CA SER A 142 -14.19 8.66 13.49
C SER A 142 -15.57 9.20 13.90
N ARG A 143 -16.56 9.17 12.99
CA ARG A 143 -17.95 9.58 13.23
C ARG A 143 -18.88 8.42 13.60
N GLY A 144 -18.41 7.16 13.58
CA GLY A 144 -19.22 5.97 13.84
C GLY A 144 -18.40 4.73 14.22
N LEU A 145 -19.01 3.55 14.13
CA LEU A 145 -18.30 2.27 14.26
C LEU A 145 -17.57 1.95 12.94
N THR A 146 -16.32 1.53 13.04
CA THR A 146 -15.52 1.14 11.88
C THR A 146 -16.04 -0.19 11.34
N THR A 147 -16.52 -0.20 10.09
CA THR A 147 -16.97 -1.45 9.46
C THR A 147 -15.77 -2.34 9.11
N TRP A 148 -16.05 -3.62 8.86
CA TRP A 148 -15.01 -4.55 8.44
C TRP A 148 -14.39 -4.13 7.10
N GLU A 149 -15.22 -3.68 6.14
CA GLU A 149 -14.79 -3.24 4.82
C GLU A 149 -13.89 -1.99 4.90
N GLN A 150 -14.22 -1.06 5.79
CA GLN A 150 -13.39 0.12 6.06
C GLN A 150 -12.05 -0.27 6.70
N THR A 151 -12.05 -1.28 7.59
CA THR A 151 -10.83 -1.87 8.17
C THR A 151 -9.95 -2.48 7.06
N GLU A 152 -10.54 -3.21 6.12
CA GLU A 152 -9.82 -3.79 4.98
C GLU A 152 -9.23 -2.72 4.06
N MET A 153 -9.98 -1.66 3.78
CA MET A 153 -9.48 -0.53 2.99
C MET A 153 -8.33 0.21 3.68
N MET A 154 -8.45 0.47 4.99
CA MET A 154 -7.34 1.07 5.74
C MET A 154 -6.10 0.17 5.73
N ASN A 155 -6.27 -1.14 5.90
CA ASN A 155 -5.17 -2.11 5.82
C ASN A 155 -4.56 -2.17 4.41
N MET A 156 -5.39 -2.08 3.35
CA MET A 156 -4.93 -1.98 1.95
C MET A 156 -4.00 -0.78 1.78
N PHE A 157 -4.41 0.43 2.18
CA PHE A 157 -3.57 1.62 2.05
C PHE A 157 -2.25 1.52 2.83
N LEU A 158 -2.29 0.97 4.05
CA LEU A 158 -1.08 0.75 4.85
C LEU A 158 -0.12 -0.25 4.19
N ARG A 159 -0.64 -1.29 3.53
CA ARG A 159 0.19 -2.22 2.73
C ARG A 159 0.79 -1.55 1.51
N CYS A 160 0.01 -0.74 0.79
CA CYS A 160 0.51 0.05 -0.33
C CYS A 160 1.66 0.97 0.11
N LEU A 161 1.50 1.70 1.23
CA LEU A 161 2.53 2.58 1.78
C LEU A 161 3.82 1.83 2.12
N ARG A 162 3.69 0.65 2.72
CA ARG A 162 4.85 -0.20 3.06
C ARG A 162 5.66 -0.57 1.81
N VAL A 163 4.99 -0.88 0.70
CA VAL A 163 5.66 -1.25 -0.55
C VAL A 163 6.20 -0.02 -1.28
N ALA A 164 5.39 1.03 -1.41
CA ALA A 164 5.73 2.28 -2.09
C ALA A 164 6.97 2.96 -1.49
N VAL A 165 7.04 3.02 -0.15
CA VAL A 165 8.12 3.70 0.57
C VAL A 165 9.27 2.76 0.93
N GLY A 166 8.96 1.51 1.28
CA GLY A 166 9.97 0.52 1.64
C GLY A 166 10.82 0.03 0.47
N GLY A 167 10.53 0.47 -0.76
CA GLY A 167 11.16 0.00 -1.99
C GLY A 167 11.02 -1.51 -2.14
N HIS A 168 9.84 -2.05 -1.81
CA HIS A 168 9.52 -3.45 -2.08
C HIS A 168 8.88 -3.58 -3.45
N ASP A 169 8.81 -4.81 -3.95
CA ASP A 169 8.18 -5.08 -5.23
C ASP A 169 6.69 -5.06 -5.04
N TYR A 170 6.00 -4.31 -5.88
CA TYR A 170 4.57 -4.53 -6.04
C TYR A 170 4.30 -5.96 -6.52
N SER A 171 5.15 -6.54 -7.38
CA SER A 171 4.93 -7.89 -7.93
C SER A 171 5.05 -9.03 -6.92
N ARG A 172 5.76 -8.81 -5.81
CA ARG A 172 5.93 -9.78 -4.71
C ARG A 172 4.71 -9.84 -3.80
N GLU A 173 3.91 -8.78 -3.75
CA GLU A 173 2.65 -8.76 -3.01
C GLU A 173 1.48 -9.08 -3.95
N GLY A 174 1.06 -10.35 -3.99
CA GLY A 174 -0.03 -10.82 -4.86
C GLY A 174 -1.33 -10.01 -4.72
N VAL A 175 -1.66 -9.55 -3.51
CA VAL A 175 -2.85 -8.71 -3.25
C VAL A 175 -2.79 -7.34 -3.94
N LEU A 176 -1.59 -6.81 -4.20
CA LEU A 176 -1.40 -5.55 -4.89
C LEU A 176 -1.27 -5.80 -6.40
N TRP A 177 -0.52 -6.85 -6.78
CA TRP A 177 -0.16 -7.15 -8.16
C TRP A 177 -1.30 -7.72 -8.99
N TRP A 178 -2.03 -8.71 -8.47
CA TRP A 178 -3.04 -9.44 -9.24
C TRP A 178 -4.26 -8.57 -9.50
N SER A 179 -4.80 -8.67 -10.72
CA SER A 179 -6.15 -8.17 -11.01
C SER A 179 -7.17 -9.21 -10.53
N ARG A 180 -7.24 -10.34 -11.22
CA ARG A 180 -8.05 -11.51 -10.87
C ARG A 180 -7.16 -12.76 -10.86
N ARG A 181 -7.27 -13.59 -9.82
CA ARG A 181 -6.55 -14.87 -9.75
C ARG A 181 -7.46 -15.97 -9.24
N GLU A 182 -7.56 -17.05 -10.00
CA GLU A 182 -8.23 -18.26 -9.57
C GLU A 182 -7.22 -19.14 -8.85
N LEU A 183 -7.54 -19.54 -7.63
CA LEU A 183 -6.74 -20.49 -6.88
C LEU A 183 -7.51 -21.81 -6.75
N PRO A 184 -6.86 -22.95 -7.06
CA PRO A 184 -7.48 -24.25 -6.88
C PRO A 184 -7.72 -24.48 -5.38
N GLN A 185 -8.92 -24.96 -5.04
CA GLN A 185 -9.23 -25.40 -3.69
C GLN A 185 -9.15 -26.93 -3.58
N PRO A 186 -8.73 -27.47 -2.42
CA PRO A 186 -8.66 -28.91 -2.22
C PRO A 186 -10.04 -29.59 -2.28
N VAL A 187 -11.13 -28.84 -2.04
CA VAL A 187 -12.51 -29.31 -2.16
C VAL A 187 -13.38 -28.18 -2.72
N GLY A 188 -14.12 -28.45 -3.80
CA GLY A 188 -15.07 -27.51 -4.39
C GLY A 188 -14.56 -26.72 -5.60
N LEU A 189 -15.32 -25.71 -6.02
CA LEU A 189 -14.98 -24.85 -7.15
C LEU A 189 -13.76 -23.97 -6.83
N PRO A 190 -12.92 -23.64 -7.84
CA PRO A 190 -11.82 -22.71 -7.67
C PRO A 190 -12.30 -21.39 -7.08
N ARG A 191 -11.58 -20.87 -6.09
CA ARG A 191 -11.94 -19.57 -5.51
C ARG A 191 -11.21 -18.47 -6.25
N VAL A 192 -11.98 -17.49 -6.67
CA VAL A 192 -11.49 -16.29 -7.32
C VAL A 192 -11.06 -15.31 -6.24
N TYR A 193 -9.87 -14.75 -6.40
CA TYR A 193 -9.35 -13.68 -5.58
C TYR A 193 -9.07 -12.45 -6.42
N TYR A 194 -9.32 -11.29 -5.83
CA TYR A 194 -9.08 -9.99 -6.45
C TYR A 194 -8.02 -9.22 -5.68
N GLY A 195 -7.09 -8.62 -6.43
CA GLY A 195 -6.11 -7.67 -5.90
C GLY A 195 -6.37 -6.26 -6.43
N LEU A 196 -5.35 -5.39 -6.42
CA LEU A 196 -5.46 -4.02 -6.94
C LEU A 196 -5.16 -3.89 -8.43
N GLY A 197 -4.67 -4.95 -9.07
CA GLY A 197 -4.35 -4.98 -10.49
C GLY A 197 -3.11 -4.18 -10.89
N PHE A 198 -2.16 -3.94 -9.97
CA PHE A 198 -0.98 -3.13 -10.29
C PHE A 198 -0.14 -3.68 -11.43
N GLY A 199 -0.16 -4.99 -11.69
CA GLY A 199 0.52 -5.56 -12.86
C GLY A 199 -0.08 -5.06 -14.17
N GLN A 200 -1.40 -5.12 -14.29
CA GLN A 200 -2.13 -4.72 -15.48
C GLN A 200 -2.12 -3.19 -15.66
N THR A 201 -2.32 -2.42 -14.59
CA THR A 201 -2.33 -0.96 -14.68
C THR A 201 -0.95 -0.37 -14.94
N LEU A 202 0.12 -1.01 -14.44
CA LEU A 202 1.48 -0.63 -14.78
C LEU A 202 1.78 -0.85 -16.27
N GLU A 203 1.36 -1.99 -16.83
CA GLU A 203 1.54 -2.29 -18.26
C GLU A 203 0.74 -1.33 -19.14
N GLN A 204 -0.52 -1.07 -18.78
CA GLN A 204 -1.44 -0.26 -19.59
C GLN A 204 -1.16 1.25 -19.51
N TYR A 205 -0.81 1.76 -18.33
CA TYR A 205 -0.73 3.20 -18.07
C TYR A 205 0.67 3.67 -17.65
N GLY A 206 1.66 2.77 -17.54
CA GLY A 206 2.97 3.08 -17.00
C GLY A 206 2.96 3.43 -15.50
N TYR A 207 1.83 3.20 -14.81
CA TYR A 207 1.65 3.57 -13.41
C TYR A 207 0.68 2.62 -12.69
N CYS A 208 1.02 2.27 -11.44
CA CYS A 208 0.20 1.42 -10.58
C CYS A 208 -1.07 2.14 -10.09
N TRP A 209 -2.06 2.30 -10.98
CA TRP A 209 -3.41 2.71 -10.62
C TRP A 209 -4.16 1.60 -9.89
N ILE A 210 -5.06 1.99 -8.97
CA ILE A 210 -5.97 1.03 -8.34
C ILE A 210 -7.10 0.80 -9.35
N GLU A 211 -7.35 -0.45 -9.73
CA GLU A 211 -8.48 -0.81 -10.58
C GLU A 211 -9.82 -0.35 -9.96
N PRO A 212 -10.88 -0.15 -10.78
CA PRO A 212 -12.18 0.35 -10.32
C PRO A 212 -12.92 -0.70 -9.47
N ARG A 213 -12.45 -0.88 -8.24
CA ARG A 213 -12.85 -1.92 -7.28
C ARG A 213 -13.44 -1.33 -6.01
N ILE A 214 -13.38 -0.01 -5.86
CA ILE A 214 -13.75 0.71 -4.66
C ILE A 214 -14.91 1.65 -5.01
N ASN A 215 -16.00 1.56 -4.25
CA ASN A 215 -17.01 2.60 -4.19
C ASN A 215 -16.48 3.72 -3.28
N TRP A 216 -15.97 4.79 -3.89
CA TRP A 216 -15.38 5.93 -3.17
C TRP A 216 -16.40 6.76 -2.38
N THR A 217 -17.69 6.66 -2.70
CA THR A 217 -18.75 7.34 -1.96
C THR A 217 -19.02 6.65 -0.62
N LEU A 218 -19.06 5.31 -0.65
CA LEU A 218 -19.36 4.48 0.53
C LEU A 218 -18.10 4.00 1.25
N LEU A 219 -16.91 4.26 0.68
CA LEU A 219 -15.62 3.76 1.15
C LEU A 219 -15.64 2.26 1.47
N ARG A 220 -16.11 1.48 0.49
CA ARG A 220 -16.10 0.00 0.52
C ARG A 220 -15.67 -0.58 -0.81
N PHE A 221 -15.18 -1.82 -0.80
CA PHE A 221 -15.02 -2.58 -2.04
C PHE A 221 -16.39 -2.83 -2.70
N LEU A 222 -16.39 -3.03 -4.02
CA LEU A 222 -17.62 -3.35 -4.73
C LEU A 222 -18.22 -4.68 -4.19
N PRO A 223 -19.55 -4.77 -4.02
CA PRO A 223 -20.20 -5.93 -3.39
C PRO A 223 -19.79 -7.27 -3.98
N ASP A 224 -19.60 -7.33 -5.29
CA ASP A 224 -19.28 -8.56 -6.04
C ASP A 224 -17.88 -9.11 -5.74
N ILE A 225 -17.01 -8.30 -5.12
CA ILE A 225 -15.61 -8.67 -4.85
C ILE A 225 -15.24 -8.62 -3.37
N THR A 226 -16.04 -8.03 -2.49
CA THR A 226 -15.72 -7.81 -1.07
C THR A 226 -15.19 -9.08 -0.39
N ASP A 227 -15.89 -10.20 -0.51
CA ASP A 227 -15.50 -11.49 0.12
C ASP A 227 -14.32 -12.20 -0.56
N SER A 228 -13.88 -11.67 -1.69
CA SER A 228 -12.82 -12.22 -2.55
C SER A 228 -11.55 -11.35 -2.55
N VAL A 229 -11.56 -10.23 -1.82
CA VAL A 229 -10.43 -9.32 -1.69
C VAL A 229 -9.51 -9.77 -0.55
N LEU A 230 -8.21 -9.88 -0.83
CA LEU A 230 -7.21 -10.46 0.08
C LEU A 230 -6.66 -9.47 1.15
N PHE A 231 -7.34 -8.36 1.41
CA PHE A 231 -6.90 -7.38 2.41
C PHE A 231 -7.37 -7.71 3.83
N GLY A 232 -8.39 -8.54 3.99
CA GLY A 232 -8.76 -9.18 5.24
C GLY A 232 -7.82 -10.34 5.56
N ASN A 233 -6.86 -10.14 6.46
CA ASN A 233 -6.15 -11.30 7.03
C ASN A 233 -7.15 -12.11 7.85
N GLY A 234 -7.15 -13.44 7.72
CA GLY A 234 -7.94 -14.32 8.58
C GLY A 234 -7.70 -14.07 10.07
N THR A 235 -6.50 -13.64 10.46
CA THR A 235 -6.17 -13.25 11.84
C THR A 235 -6.77 -11.91 12.27
N LEU A 236 -6.87 -10.92 11.38
CA LEU A 236 -7.57 -9.65 11.66
C LEU A 236 -9.08 -9.88 11.71
N HIS A 237 -9.61 -10.72 10.82
CA HIS A 237 -11.02 -11.07 10.77
C HIS A 237 -11.43 -11.89 12.00
N GLN A 238 -10.64 -12.89 12.39
CA GLN A 238 -10.87 -13.66 13.62
C GLN A 238 -10.81 -12.77 14.86
N ARG A 239 -9.88 -11.81 14.92
CA ARG A 239 -9.83 -10.82 16.01
C ARG A 239 -11.06 -9.92 15.99
N TYR A 240 -11.41 -9.37 14.84
CA TYR A 240 -12.61 -8.55 14.66
C TYR A 240 -13.88 -9.31 15.07
N MET A 241 -14.03 -10.57 14.67
CA MET A 241 -15.17 -11.43 15.03
C MET A 241 -15.18 -11.86 16.50
N LYS A 242 -13.99 -12.11 17.10
CA LYS A 242 -13.86 -12.52 18.51
C LYS A 242 -14.20 -11.38 19.47
N TYR A 243 -13.79 -10.16 19.14
CA TYR A 243 -14.03 -8.98 19.97
C TYR A 243 -15.33 -8.25 19.56
N GLY A 244 -15.76 -8.40 18.31
CA GLY A 244 -17.07 -8.00 17.79
C GLY A 244 -18.17 -9.03 18.04
N GLY A 245 -18.06 -9.86 19.08
CA GLY A 245 -19.10 -10.83 19.48
C GLY A 245 -20.47 -10.20 19.77
N HIS A 246 -20.53 -8.87 19.97
CA HIS A 246 -21.77 -8.08 20.04
C HIS A 246 -22.21 -7.47 18.70
N ALA A 247 -21.37 -7.49 17.66
CA ALA A 247 -21.64 -6.96 16.32
C ALA A 247 -22.34 -7.97 15.38
N ARG A 248 -22.48 -9.24 15.76
CA ARG A 248 -23.25 -10.24 14.96
C ARG A 248 -24.71 -9.82 14.73
N HIS A 249 -25.31 -9.11 15.70
CA HIS A 249 -26.64 -8.55 15.55
C HIS A 249 -26.67 -7.33 14.61
N PHE A 250 -25.53 -6.64 14.46
CA PHE A 250 -25.40 -5.41 13.68
C PHE A 250 -25.12 -5.64 12.20
N PHE A 251 -24.32 -6.65 11.81
CA PHE A 251 -24.16 -6.96 10.37
C PHE A 251 -25.47 -7.46 9.73
N GLY A 252 -26.32 -8.14 10.50
CA GLY A 252 -27.70 -8.43 10.08
C GLY A 252 -28.52 -7.16 9.90
N LEU A 253 -28.45 -6.22 10.84
CA LEU A 253 -29.18 -4.95 10.80
C LEU A 253 -28.65 -3.97 9.74
N SER A 254 -27.34 -3.87 9.53
CA SER A 254 -26.73 -3.01 8.51
C SER A 254 -27.01 -3.55 7.11
N ARG A 255 -27.02 -4.88 6.92
CA ARG A 255 -27.45 -5.50 5.67
C ARG A 255 -28.95 -5.29 5.44
N CYS A 256 -29.78 -5.38 6.47
CA CYS A 256 -31.21 -5.07 6.39
C CYS A 256 -31.49 -3.57 6.19
N ALA A 257 -30.68 -2.68 6.74
CA ALA A 257 -30.79 -1.22 6.58
C ALA A 257 -30.33 -0.77 5.19
N ASP A 258 -29.24 -1.36 4.68
CA ASP A 258 -28.77 -1.13 3.31
C ASP A 258 -29.77 -1.68 2.28
N LEU A 259 -30.35 -2.86 2.52
CA LEU A 259 -31.48 -3.37 1.73
C LEU A 259 -32.70 -2.45 1.85
N GLY A 260 -33.00 -1.90 3.04
CA GLY A 260 -34.08 -0.93 3.24
C GLY A 260 -33.86 0.37 2.44
N LEU A 261 -32.62 0.87 2.37
CA LEU A 261 -32.23 2.05 1.60
C LEU A 261 -32.25 1.80 0.08
N GLU A 262 -31.92 0.59 -0.38
CA GLU A 262 -32.08 0.19 -1.78
C GLU A 262 -33.56 -0.03 -2.18
N TRP A 263 -34.44 -0.36 -1.23
CA TRP A 263 -35.89 -0.54 -1.46
C TRP A 263 -36.71 0.75 -1.42
N LEU A 264 -36.22 1.79 -0.75
CA LEU A 264 -36.90 3.09 -0.62
C LEU A 264 -37.16 3.83 -1.96
N PRO A 265 -36.29 3.78 -2.99
CA PRO A 265 -36.58 4.39 -4.29
C PRO A 265 -37.65 3.64 -5.09
N ALA A 266 -37.87 2.35 -4.82
CA ALA A 266 -38.75 1.50 -5.63
C ALA A 266 -40.25 1.61 -5.25
N ARG A 267 -40.58 2.20 -4.09
CA ARG A 267 -41.97 2.41 -3.65
C ARG A 267 -42.44 3.86 -3.63
N CYS A 268 -41.53 4.83 -3.77
CA CYS A 268 -41.87 6.25 -3.92
C CYS A 268 -41.97 6.66 -5.40
N MET A 269 -42.74 5.91 -6.19
CA MET A 269 -43.26 6.38 -7.47
C MET A 269 -44.77 6.09 -7.50
N ILE A 270 -45.52 6.86 -6.73
CA ILE A 270 -46.96 7.02 -6.99
C ILE A 270 -47.04 7.97 -8.19
N PRO A 271 -47.64 7.55 -9.32
CA PRO A 271 -47.83 8.43 -10.45
C PRO A 271 -48.95 9.41 -10.07
N LEU A 272 -48.60 10.67 -9.83
CA LEU A 272 -49.60 11.73 -9.81
C LEU A 272 -50.00 12.01 -11.26
N ILE A 273 -51.04 11.29 -11.66
CA ILE A 273 -51.82 11.45 -12.89
C ILE A 273 -52.44 12.85 -12.91
N ALA A 274 -52.53 13.36 -14.13
CA ALA A 274 -53.00 14.67 -14.54
C ALA A 274 -54.46 15.02 -14.19
N SER A 275 -54.68 16.33 -14.02
CA SER A 275 -55.83 17.13 -14.51
C SER A 275 -57.20 16.98 -13.84
N PRO A 276 -58.11 17.98 -13.94
CA PRO A 276 -58.11 19.15 -14.84
C PRO A 276 -57.86 20.51 -14.18
#